data_AF-A0A3M9NNB3-F1
#
_entry.id   AF-A0A3M9NNB3-F1
#
_cell.length_a   1.000
_cell.length_b   1.000
_cell.length_c   1.000
_cell.angle_alpha   90.00
_cell.angle_beta   90.00
_cell.angle_gamma   90.00
#
_symmetry.space_group_name_H-M   'P 1'
#
loop_
_entity.id
_entity.type
_entity.pdbx_description
1 polymer ?
#
loop_
_entity_poly.entity_id
_entity_poly.type
_entity_poly.pdbx_seq_one_letter_code
_entity_poly.pdbx_strand_id
1 'polypeptide(L)'
;MDQLIQKLKSAHGLSEEESSKILRTIADYLKEKFPMVGGAIDNLFQSGTTPSGTGTSPEDVQSNVADPIDNNNDLKEKISEFIPGANEENIEDFAKKNLQ
;
A
#
# COMPACT_ATOMS: atom_id res chain seq x y z
N MET A 1 7.94 -8.22 -10.70
CA MET A 1 8.91 -9.24 -10.25
C MET A 1 9.55 -9.97 -11.43
N ASP A 2 8.83 -10.15 -12.53
CA ASP A 2 9.30 -10.88 -13.73
C ASP A 2 10.51 -10.25 -14.43
N GLN A 3 10.59 -8.92 -14.47
CA GLN A 3 11.76 -8.22 -15.04
C GLN A 3 13.06 -8.55 -14.28
N LEU A 4 12.97 -8.73 -12.96
CA LEU A 4 14.13 -9.08 -12.14
C LEU A 4 14.55 -10.53 -12.38
N ILE A 5 13.57 -11.45 -12.47
CA ILE A 5 13.81 -12.84 -12.86
C ILE A 5 14.45 -12.90 -14.24
N GLN A 6 13.92 -12.19 -15.25
CA GLN A 6 14.54 -12.15 -16.58
C GLN A 6 15.98 -11.63 -16.54
N LYS A 7 16.25 -10.62 -15.71
CA LYS A 7 17.61 -10.10 -15.53
C LYS A 7 18.54 -11.14 -14.91
N LEU A 8 18.10 -11.90 -13.91
CA LEU A 8 18.86 -13.02 -13.33
C LEU A 8 19.13 -14.12 -14.37
N LYS A 9 18.10 -14.51 -15.12
CA LYS A 9 18.21 -15.50 -16.21
C LYS A 9 19.23 -15.04 -17.27
N SER A 10 19.14 -13.79 -17.71
CA SER A 10 20.01 -13.25 -18.77
C SER A 10 21.44 -12.97 -18.32
N ALA A 11 21.66 -12.52 -17.09
CA ALA A 11 22.98 -12.15 -16.60
C ALA A 11 23.77 -13.35 -16.05
N HIS A 12 23.09 -14.33 -15.47
CA HIS A 12 23.72 -15.44 -14.76
C HIS A 12 23.34 -16.83 -15.31
N GLY A 13 22.52 -16.89 -16.37
CA GLY A 13 22.10 -18.16 -16.97
C GLY A 13 21.22 -19.02 -16.06
N LEU A 14 20.64 -18.42 -15.02
CA LEU A 14 19.84 -19.14 -14.03
C LEU A 14 18.52 -19.61 -14.63
N SER A 15 17.99 -20.72 -14.13
CA SER A 15 16.60 -21.08 -14.38
C SER A 15 15.64 -20.17 -13.61
N GLU A 16 14.37 -20.22 -13.99
CA GLU A 16 13.31 -19.44 -13.34
C GLU A 16 13.09 -19.83 -11.88
N GLU A 17 13.20 -21.13 -11.60
CA GLU A 17 13.07 -21.69 -10.26
C GLU A 17 14.24 -21.27 -9.35
N GLU A 18 15.47 -21.31 -9.88
CA GLU A 18 16.66 -20.88 -9.14
C GLU A 18 16.63 -19.38 -8.86
N SER A 19 16.24 -18.58 -9.85
CA SER A 19 16.07 -17.13 -9.69
C SER A 19 15.07 -16.81 -8.59
N SER A 20 13.95 -17.54 -8.54
CA SER A 20 12.93 -17.38 -7.52
C SER A 20 13.43 -17.76 -6.12
N LYS A 21 14.20 -18.86 -6.00
CA LYS A 21 14.83 -19.27 -4.74
C LYS A 21 15.81 -18.22 -4.22
N ILE A 22 16.66 -17.68 -5.09
CA ILE A 22 17.64 -16.63 -4.74
C ILE A 22 16.92 -15.37 -4.24
N LEU A 23 15.88 -14.94 -4.95
CA LEU A 23 15.10 -13.76 -4.56
C LEU A 23 14.44 -13.93 -3.19
N ARG A 24 14.00 -15.15 -2.87
CA ARG A 24 13.42 -15.47 -1.57
C ARG A 24 14.45 -15.40 -0.44
N THR A 25 15.65 -15.95 -0.65
CA THR A 25 16.75 -15.83 0.32
C THR A 25 17.13 -14.36 0.58
N ILE A 26 17.16 -13.53 -0.47
CA ILE A 26 17.44 -12.09 -0.32
C ILE A 26 16.30 -11.40 0.46
N ALA A 27 15.04 -11.74 0.16
CA ALA A 27 13.89 -11.20 0.86
C ALA A 27 13.93 -11.54 2.35
N ASP A 28 14.21 -12.79 2.70
CA ASP A 28 14.31 -13.24 4.09
C ASP A 28 15.44 -12.53 4.83
N TYR A 29 16.60 -12.37 4.18
CA TYR A 29 17.71 -11.60 4.74
C TYR A 29 17.34 -10.13 4.99
N LEU A 30 16.66 -9.48 4.05
CA LEU A 30 16.24 -8.08 4.20
C LEU A 30 15.18 -7.93 5.30
N LYS A 31 14.28 -8.89 5.47
CA LYS A 31 13.32 -8.90 6.58
C LYS A 31 14.00 -9.02 7.93
N GLU A 32 15.05 -9.86 8.02
CA GLU A 32 15.84 -10.01 9.24
C GLU A 32 16.61 -8.72 9.58
N LYS A 33 17.23 -8.08 8.58
CA LYS A 33 18.04 -6.87 8.80
C LYS A 33 17.23 -5.59 8.91
N PHE A 34 16.07 -5.54 8.26
CA PHE A 34 15.21 -4.38 8.19
C PHE A 34 13.75 -4.80 8.47
N PRO A 35 13.42 -5.17 9.71
CA PRO A 35 12.09 -5.67 10.05
C PRO A 35 10.97 -4.67 9.75
N MET A 36 11.29 -3.36 9.80
CA MET A 36 10.33 -2.29 9.48
C MET A 36 9.82 -2.31 8.03
N VAL A 37 10.61 -2.83 7.09
CA VAL A 37 10.20 -2.95 5.67
C VAL A 37 9.68 -4.34 5.31
N GLY A 38 9.65 -5.28 6.28
CA GLY A 38 9.28 -6.67 6.02
C GLY A 38 7.89 -6.82 5.40
N GLY A 39 6.91 -6.06 5.89
CA GLY A 39 5.56 -6.03 5.33
C GLY A 39 5.53 -5.49 3.88
N ALA A 40 6.33 -4.48 3.55
CA ALA A 40 6.43 -3.97 2.18
C ALA A 40 7.07 -4.99 1.23
N ILE A 41 8.09 -5.71 1.70
CA ILE A 41 8.75 -6.78 0.95
C ILE A 41 7.76 -7.93 0.71
N ASP A 42 6.98 -8.32 1.71
CA ASP A 42 5.96 -9.36 1.52
C ASP A 42 4.91 -8.98 0.48
N ASN A 43 4.42 -7.74 0.52
CA ASN A 43 3.49 -7.24 -0.49
C ASN A 43 4.11 -7.27 -1.90
N LEU A 44 5.38 -6.87 -2.05
CA LEU A 44 6.08 -6.88 -3.34
C LEU A 44 6.21 -8.30 -3.92
N PHE A 45 6.48 -9.30 -3.07
CA PHE A 45 6.63 -10.68 -3.49
C PHE A 45 5.30 -11.39 -3.75
N GLN A 46 4.22 -11.01 -3.05
CA GLN A 46 2.87 -11.52 -3.27
C GLN A 46 2.21 -10.92 -4.54
N SER A 47 2.61 -9.71 -4.93
CA SER A 47 2.12 -9.02 -6.14
C SER A 47 2.35 -9.77 -7.46
N GLY A 48 3.21 -10.81 -7.47
CA GLY A 48 3.45 -11.67 -8.63
C GLY A 48 2.38 -12.75 -8.88
N THR A 49 1.40 -12.92 -7.98
CA THR A 49 0.37 -13.98 -8.04
C THR A 49 -1.08 -13.39 -8.09
N THR A 50 -1.26 -12.17 -8.62
CA THR A 50 -2.48 -11.32 -8.62
C THR A 50 -3.87 -12.01 -8.55
N PRO A 51 -4.93 -11.44 -7.90
CA PRO A 51 -5.14 -10.01 -7.58
C PRO A 51 -5.53 -9.68 -6.12
N SER A 52 -5.26 -8.42 -5.75
CA SER A 52 -6.02 -7.55 -4.82
C SER A 52 -6.43 -8.07 -3.43
N GLY A 53 -5.79 -7.50 -2.40
CA GLY A 53 -6.42 -7.29 -1.09
C GLY A 53 -5.66 -7.91 0.09
N THR A 54 -4.96 -7.06 0.84
CA THR A 54 -5.09 -6.83 2.29
C THR A 54 -3.75 -6.27 2.77
N GLY A 55 -3.60 -4.96 2.65
CA GLY A 55 -2.55 -4.27 3.38
C GLY A 55 -2.84 -4.45 4.87
N THR A 56 -1.97 -5.17 5.57
CA THR A 56 -1.94 -5.12 7.03
C THR A 56 -1.44 -3.72 7.42
N SER A 57 -2.41 -2.84 7.63
CA SER A 57 -2.25 -1.63 8.43
C SER A 57 -1.62 -2.02 9.78
N PRO A 58 -0.75 -1.18 10.37
CA PRO A 58 -0.15 -1.45 11.68
C PRO A 58 -1.22 -1.42 12.78
N GLU A 59 -1.90 -2.54 13.01
CA GLU A 59 -2.83 -2.77 14.11
C GLU A 59 -2.47 -4.06 14.86
N ASP A 60 -1.25 -4.12 15.38
CA ASP A 60 -0.97 -4.84 16.62
C ASP A 60 -0.69 -3.79 17.71
N VAL A 61 -1.71 -2.97 17.98
CA VAL A 61 -1.87 -2.26 19.25
C VAL A 61 -3.28 -2.53 19.72
N GLN A 62 -3.39 -3.61 20.47
CA GLN A 62 -4.59 -4.00 21.18
C GLN A 62 -5.13 -2.84 22.03
N SER A 63 -6.39 -2.47 21.82
CA SER A 63 -7.21 -1.84 22.85
C SER A 63 -8.68 -2.23 22.70
N ASN A 64 -9.12 -2.93 23.73
CA ASN A 64 -10.48 -3.28 24.11
C ASN A 64 -11.44 -2.08 24.07
N VAL A 65 -12.38 -2.01 23.13
CA VAL A 65 -13.74 -1.46 23.32
C VAL A 65 -14.69 -2.14 22.33
N ALA A 66 -15.81 -2.65 22.83
CA ALA A 66 -16.93 -3.14 22.03
C ALA A 66 -17.71 -1.96 21.44
N ASP A 67 -17.86 -1.90 20.12
CA ASP A 67 -19.05 -1.47 19.33
C ASP A 67 -18.66 -1.18 17.86
N PRO A 68 -19.55 -1.39 16.87
CA PRO A 68 -19.20 -1.37 15.45
C PRO A 68 -19.19 0.08 14.91
N ILE A 69 -18.01 0.69 14.78
CA ILE A 69 -17.89 2.01 14.14
C ILE A 69 -17.67 1.86 12.63
N ASP A 70 -18.65 2.40 11.92
CA ASP A 70 -18.71 2.66 10.49
C ASP A 70 -17.59 3.63 10.08
N ASN A 71 -16.53 3.06 9.49
CA ASN A 71 -15.30 3.76 9.08
C ASN A 71 -15.49 4.90 8.06
N ASN A 72 -16.71 5.18 7.59
CA ASN A 72 -16.98 6.24 6.63
C ASN A 72 -17.20 7.63 7.26
N ASN A 73 -17.51 7.71 8.55
CA ASN A 73 -17.76 8.98 9.23
C ASN A 73 -16.47 9.64 9.76
N ASP A 74 -15.54 8.85 10.31
CA ASP A 74 -14.24 9.35 10.80
C ASP A 74 -13.38 10.01 9.73
N LEU A 75 -13.43 9.49 8.49
CA LEU A 75 -12.73 10.14 7.38
C LEU A 75 -13.39 11.48 7.06
N LYS A 76 -14.72 11.53 6.96
CA LYS A 76 -15.49 12.76 6.64
C LYS A 76 -15.25 13.89 7.63
N GLU A 77 -15.20 13.59 8.92
CA GLU A 77 -14.94 14.58 9.96
C GLU A 77 -13.51 15.13 9.86
N LYS A 78 -12.52 14.27 9.59
CA LYS A 78 -11.11 14.68 9.40
C LYS A 78 -10.84 15.50 8.13
N ILE A 79 -11.49 15.20 7.00
CA ILE A 79 -11.38 16.04 5.79
C ILE A 79 -12.09 17.39 5.99
N SER A 80 -13.18 17.41 6.76
CA SER A 80 -13.87 18.67 7.11
C SER A 80 -13.02 19.56 8.02
N GLU A 81 -12.20 18.97 8.89
CA GLU A 81 -11.35 19.69 9.85
C GLU A 81 -10.05 20.24 9.21
N PHE A 82 -9.53 19.57 8.17
CA PHE A 82 -8.29 19.98 7.48
C PHE A 82 -8.49 20.99 6.34
N ILE A 83 -9.72 21.18 5.85
CA ILE A 83 -10.04 22.24 4.88
C ILE A 83 -11.03 23.23 5.51
N PRO A 84 -10.53 24.24 6.25
CA PRO A 84 -11.36 25.34 6.71
C PRO A 84 -11.82 26.13 5.48
N GLY A 85 -13.11 26.04 5.13
CA GLY A 85 -13.71 26.79 4.02
C GLY A 85 -14.31 25.98 2.87
N ALA A 86 -14.53 24.67 3.04
CA ALA A 86 -15.36 23.88 2.11
C ALA A 86 -16.87 24.01 2.42
N ASN A 87 -17.34 25.22 2.76
CA ASN A 87 -18.75 25.56 2.66
C ASN A 87 -19.12 25.59 1.17
N GLU A 88 -20.15 24.82 0.79
CA GLU A 88 -20.66 24.61 -0.59
C GLU A 88 -20.77 25.89 -1.44
N GLU A 89 -20.92 27.05 -0.80
CA GLU A 89 -20.95 28.38 -1.40
C GLU A 89 -19.74 28.71 -2.29
N ASN A 90 -18.53 28.25 -1.93
CA ASN A 90 -17.30 28.52 -2.72
C ASN A 90 -17.23 27.73 -4.04
N ILE A 91 -17.94 26.60 -4.13
CA ILE A 91 -17.91 25.73 -5.31
C ILE A 91 -18.84 26.28 -6.40
N GLU A 92 -19.98 26.86 -6.01
CA GLU A 92 -20.91 27.49 -6.95
C GLU A 92 -20.33 28.76 -7.60
N ASP A 93 -19.59 29.56 -6.83
CA ASP A 93 -18.93 30.77 -7.35
C ASP A 93 -17.75 30.45 -8.28
N PHE A 94 -17.04 29.34 -8.04
CA PHE A 94 -15.97 28.88 -8.94
C PHE A 94 -16.54 28.38 -10.27
N ALA A 95 -17.69 27.70 -10.24
CA ALA A 95 -18.37 27.23 -11.45
C ALA A 95 -18.94 28.40 -12.28
N LYS A 96 -19.55 29.40 -11.64
CA LYS A 96 -20.07 30.60 -12.33
C LYS A 96 -18.95 31.45 -12.94
N LYS A 97 -17.80 31.55 -12.28
CA LYS A 97 -16.67 32.38 -12.77
C LYS A 97 -15.90 31.78 -13.95
N ASN A 98 -15.88 30.45 -14.09
CA ASN A 98 -15.21 29.77 -15.21
C ASN A 98 -16.17 29.44 -16.38
N LEU A 99 -17.42 29.89 -16.32
CA LEU A 99 -18.44 29.69 -17.36
C LEU A 99 -18.87 31.01 -18.04
N GLN A 100 -18.08 32.08 -17.90
CA GLN A 100 -18.18 33.29 -18.74
C GLN A 100 -17.08 33.31 -19.79
#